data_AF-A0A947ZRX8-F1
#
_entry.id   AF-A0A947ZRX8-F1
#
_cell.length_a   1.000
_cell.length_b   1.000
_cell.length_c   1.000
_cell.angle_alpha   90.00
_cell.angle_beta   90.00
_cell.angle_gamma   90.00
#
_symmetry.space_group_name_H-M   'P 1'
#
loop_
_entity.id
_entity.type
_entity.pdbx_description
1 polymer ?
#
loop_
_entity_poly.entity_id
_entity_poly.type
_entity_poly.pdbx_seq_one_letter_code
_entity_poly.pdbx_strand_id
1 'polypeptide(L)'
;MTKRCDHTSVGMLVWKENELLLIERKKPPFGFAPPAGHVDKDDSFEVAAKRESEEEVGLKVKNINLLIEGRKENPCRRKDGNWHYWKIYEIKTEGDVKRSQEETKQAGFYSKEKIKELAKRTEDYIKGEIKEEEWEKSPGIEPVWYEWLKELEVI
;
A
#
# COMPACT_ATOMS: atom_id res chain seq x y z
N MET A 1 14.48 1.73 -20.03
CA MET A 1 14.11 3.11 -19.66
C MET A 1 13.02 3.04 -18.62
N THR A 2 13.14 3.76 -17.50
CA THR A 2 12.10 3.77 -16.46
C THR A 2 10.83 4.41 -17.02
N LYS A 3 9.68 3.76 -16.84
CA LYS A 3 8.36 4.29 -17.23
C LYS A 3 8.12 5.66 -16.56
N ARG A 4 7.46 6.59 -17.24
CA ARG A 4 7.01 7.87 -16.67
C ARG A 4 5.79 7.65 -15.77
N CYS A 5 5.71 8.40 -14.69
CA CYS A 5 4.58 8.36 -13.76
C CYS A 5 3.29 8.87 -14.43
N ASP A 6 2.18 8.22 -14.15
CA ASP A 6 0.81 8.64 -14.51
C ASP A 6 0.16 9.52 -13.42
N HIS A 7 0.84 9.66 -12.27
CA HIS A 7 0.38 10.38 -11.08
C HIS A 7 -0.95 9.87 -10.51
N THR A 8 -1.25 8.58 -10.71
CA THR A 8 -2.45 7.95 -10.17
C THR A 8 -2.10 6.68 -9.44
N SER A 9 -2.73 6.48 -8.29
CA SER A 9 -2.54 5.29 -7.48
C SER A 9 -3.86 4.78 -6.91
N VAL A 10 -3.93 3.48 -6.74
CA VAL A 10 -5.06 2.81 -6.09
C VAL A 10 -4.54 1.99 -4.93
N GLY A 11 -5.29 1.98 -3.83
CA GLY A 11 -4.99 1.19 -2.66
C GLY A 11 -6.20 0.40 -2.18
N MET A 12 -5.97 -0.78 -1.62
CA MET A 12 -7.03 -1.69 -1.22
C MET A 12 -6.85 -2.13 0.23
N LEU A 13 -7.82 -1.78 1.09
CA LEU A 13 -7.94 -2.34 2.43
C LEU A 13 -8.71 -3.66 2.36
N VAL A 14 -8.04 -4.75 2.70
CA VAL A 14 -8.62 -6.10 2.83
C VAL A 14 -8.63 -6.48 4.30
N TRP A 15 -9.81 -6.44 4.91
CA TRP A 15 -10.00 -6.86 6.30
C TRP A 15 -10.45 -8.32 6.38
N LYS A 16 -9.81 -9.09 7.26
CA LYS A 16 -10.28 -10.38 7.72
C LYS A 16 -10.44 -10.31 9.23
N GLU A 17 -11.68 -10.38 9.70
CA GLU A 17 -12.02 -10.08 11.10
C GLU A 17 -11.48 -8.70 11.50
N ASN A 18 -10.57 -8.62 12.48
CA ASN A 18 -9.95 -7.39 12.95
C ASN A 18 -8.50 -7.21 12.47
N GLU A 19 -8.09 -7.98 11.45
CA GLU A 19 -6.74 -7.92 10.89
C GLU A 19 -6.75 -7.36 9.46
N LEU A 20 -5.76 -6.51 9.16
CA LEU A 20 -5.59 -5.89 7.84
C LEU A 20 -4.52 -6.64 7.06
N LEU A 21 -4.80 -6.93 5.79
CA LEU A 21 -3.79 -7.44 4.87
C LEU A 21 -2.74 -6.35 4.58
N LEU A 22 -1.48 -6.65 4.88
CA LEU A 22 -0.33 -5.84 4.48
C LEU A 22 0.66 -6.69 3.68
N ILE A 23 1.34 -6.04 2.76
CA ILE A 23 2.54 -6.51 2.08
C ILE A 23 3.76 -5.75 2.61
N GLU A 24 4.91 -6.40 2.69
CA GLU A 24 6.19 -5.68 2.81
C GLU A 24 6.78 -5.52 1.41
N ARG A 25 7.00 -4.27 0.99
CA ARG A 25 7.46 -3.94 -0.36
C ARG A 25 8.91 -4.35 -0.56
N LYS A 26 9.19 -5.01 -1.70
CA LYS A 26 10.56 -5.41 -2.10
C LYS A 26 11.31 -4.31 -2.85
N LYS A 27 10.58 -3.35 -3.42
CA LYS A 27 11.11 -2.23 -4.21
C LYS A 27 10.71 -0.90 -3.57
N PRO A 28 11.55 0.15 -3.66
CA PRO A 28 11.23 1.47 -3.13
C PRO A 28 9.88 2.02 -3.65
N PRO A 29 9.15 2.78 -2.82
CA PRO A 29 9.43 3.07 -1.41
C PRO A 29 9.29 1.82 -0.52
N PHE A 30 10.21 1.63 0.42
CA PHE A 30 10.18 0.50 1.36
C PHE A 30 9.19 0.77 2.48
N GLY A 31 8.48 -0.27 2.92
CA GLY A 31 7.40 -0.13 3.88
C GLY A 31 6.48 -1.33 3.88
N PHE A 32 5.76 -1.48 4.99
CA PHE A 32 4.51 -2.22 5.02
C PHE A 32 3.38 -1.37 4.44
N ALA A 33 2.59 -1.94 3.56
CA ALA A 33 1.51 -1.26 2.88
C ALA A 33 0.36 -2.23 2.64
N PRO A 34 -0.91 -1.80 2.69
CA PRO A 34 -1.98 -2.49 1.99
C PRO A 34 -1.63 -2.65 0.49
N PRO A 35 -2.19 -3.67 -0.19
CA PRO A 35 -2.00 -3.84 -1.63
C PRO A 35 -2.34 -2.57 -2.41
N ALA A 36 -1.47 -2.18 -3.33
CA ALA A 36 -1.53 -0.89 -3.99
C ALA A 36 -0.71 -0.83 -5.28
N GLY A 37 -1.16 -0.03 -6.24
CA GLY A 37 -0.37 0.20 -7.45
C GLY A 37 -0.85 1.36 -8.30
N HIS A 38 -0.31 1.45 -9.51
CA HIS A 38 -0.64 2.51 -10.46
C HIS A 38 -1.88 2.15 -11.26
N VAL A 39 -2.70 3.15 -11.62
CA VAL A 39 -3.86 2.93 -12.50
C VAL A 39 -3.42 2.69 -13.95
N ASP A 40 -2.35 3.35 -14.37
CA ASP A 40 -1.72 3.18 -15.66
C ASP A 40 -2.66 3.38 -16.86
N LYS A 41 -2.94 2.29 -17.58
CA LYS A 41 -3.75 2.31 -18.80
C LYS A 41 -5.15 1.72 -18.56
N ASP A 42 -5.47 1.41 -17.31
CA ASP A 42 -6.76 0.85 -16.97
C ASP A 42 -7.85 1.91 -17.17
N ASP A 43 -9.03 1.45 -17.60
CA ASP A 43 -10.17 2.32 -17.90
C ASP A 43 -10.72 3.04 -16.66
N SER A 44 -10.40 2.57 -15.46
CA SER A 44 -10.85 3.14 -14.18
C SER A 44 -9.97 2.70 -13.00
N PHE A 45 -10.09 3.41 -11.89
CA PHE A 45 -9.43 3.04 -10.63
C PHE A 45 -9.91 1.68 -10.10
N GLU A 46 -11.17 1.32 -10.33
CA GLU A 46 -11.76 0.06 -9.91
C GLU A 46 -11.22 -1.12 -10.73
N VAL A 47 -10.95 -0.91 -12.02
CA VAL A 47 -10.26 -1.91 -12.85
C VAL A 47 -8.83 -2.11 -12.36
N ALA A 48 -8.12 -1.02 -12.06
CA ALA A 48 -6.79 -1.09 -11.48
C ALA A 48 -6.77 -1.79 -10.12
N ALA A 49 -7.72 -1.48 -9.22
CA ALA A 49 -7.82 -2.13 -7.90
C ALA A 49 -7.96 -3.65 -8.03
N LYS A 50 -8.75 -4.11 -9.00
CA LYS A 50 -8.95 -5.54 -9.27
C LYS A 50 -7.67 -6.19 -9.77
N ARG A 51 -7.00 -5.55 -10.73
CA ARG A 51 -5.73 -6.03 -11.30
C ARG A 51 -4.65 -6.11 -10.23
N GLU A 52 -4.39 -5.01 -9.51
CA GLU A 52 -3.35 -4.94 -8.47
C GLU A 52 -3.61 -5.95 -7.33
N SER A 53 -4.88 -6.16 -6.95
CA SER A 53 -5.24 -7.18 -5.95
C SER A 53 -4.88 -8.61 -6.41
N GLU A 54 -5.08 -8.90 -7.69
CA GLU A 54 -4.72 -10.21 -8.25
C GLU A 54 -3.20 -10.34 -8.47
N GLU A 55 -2.53 -9.29 -8.95
CA GLU A 55 -1.09 -9.27 -9.21
C GLU A 55 -0.25 -9.33 -7.93
N GLU A 56 -0.55 -8.51 -6.92
CA GLU A 56 0.27 -8.41 -5.72
C GLU A 56 -0.02 -9.52 -4.70
N VAL A 57 -1.28 -9.92 -4.56
CA VAL A 57 -1.73 -10.84 -3.49
C VAL A 57 -2.64 -11.97 -3.94
N GLY A 58 -2.90 -12.13 -5.24
CA GLY A 58 -3.64 -13.27 -5.79
C GLY A 58 -5.12 -13.31 -5.41
N LEU A 59 -5.68 -12.20 -4.93
CA LEU A 59 -7.06 -12.12 -4.43
C LEU A 59 -8.00 -11.55 -5.49
N LYS A 60 -9.11 -12.24 -5.74
CA LYS A 60 -10.15 -11.77 -6.66
C LYS A 60 -11.16 -10.92 -5.91
N VAL A 61 -11.40 -9.71 -6.40
CA VAL A 61 -12.34 -8.75 -5.79
C VAL A 61 -13.79 -9.13 -6.11
N LYS A 62 -14.63 -9.21 -5.08
CA LYS A 62 -16.08 -9.41 -5.16
C LYS A 62 -16.87 -8.12 -5.04
N ASN A 63 -16.52 -7.32 -4.04
CA ASN A 63 -17.12 -6.02 -3.78
C ASN A 63 -16.02 -4.99 -3.59
N ILE A 64 -16.30 -3.76 -4.01
CA ILE A 64 -15.38 -2.63 -3.92
C ILE A 64 -16.17 -1.41 -3.48
N ASN A 65 -15.69 -0.71 -2.46
CA ASN A 65 -16.29 0.50 -1.93
C ASN A 65 -15.23 1.57 -1.72
N LEU A 66 -15.43 2.76 -2.31
CA LEU A 66 -14.51 3.88 -2.14
C LEU A 66 -14.61 4.38 -0.70
N LEU A 67 -13.47 4.49 -0.02
CA LEU A 67 -13.38 5.05 1.34
C LEU A 67 -12.97 6.52 1.31
N ILE A 68 -11.88 6.81 0.60
CA ILE A 68 -11.30 8.15 0.53
C ILE A 68 -10.52 8.30 -0.79
N GLU A 69 -10.41 9.53 -1.25
CA GLU A 69 -9.56 9.90 -2.38
C GLU A 69 -8.87 11.24 -2.12
N GLY A 70 -7.72 11.44 -2.74
CA GLY A 70 -6.99 12.69 -2.58
C GLY A 70 -5.57 12.64 -3.10
N ARG A 71 -4.93 13.82 -3.13
CA ARG A 71 -3.55 13.97 -3.57
C ARG A 71 -2.58 13.81 -2.40
N LYS A 72 -1.51 13.06 -2.62
CA LYS A 72 -0.36 12.96 -1.70
C LYS A 72 0.94 13.25 -2.44
N GLU A 73 1.85 13.95 -1.77
CA GLU A 73 3.21 14.21 -2.25
C GLU A 73 4.10 13.01 -1.88
N ASN A 74 3.89 11.87 -2.55
CA ASN A 74 4.64 10.64 -2.30
C ASN A 74 5.53 10.27 -3.50
N PRO A 75 6.83 10.01 -3.29
CA PRO A 75 7.71 9.58 -4.36
C PRO A 75 7.46 8.12 -4.75
N CYS A 76 7.61 7.80 -6.04
CA CYS A 76 7.69 6.43 -6.55
C CYS A 76 8.92 6.26 -7.45
N ARG A 77 9.24 5.02 -7.80
CA ARG A 77 10.42 4.70 -8.63
C ARG A 77 10.36 5.17 -10.09
N ARG A 78 9.22 5.72 -10.54
CA ARG A 78 9.00 6.12 -11.94
C ARG A 78 9.53 7.53 -12.20
N LYS A 79 9.85 7.82 -13.47
CA LYS A 79 10.29 9.17 -13.86
C LYS A 79 9.15 10.18 -13.60
N ASP A 80 9.49 11.31 -12.99
CA ASP A 80 8.56 12.36 -12.58
C ASP A 80 7.55 11.91 -11.50
N GLY A 81 7.77 10.79 -10.81
CA GLY A 81 6.84 10.26 -9.81
C GLY A 81 7.03 10.86 -8.41
N ASN A 82 6.72 12.14 -8.22
CA ASN A 82 6.84 12.84 -6.93
C ASN A 82 5.51 13.04 -6.19
N TRP A 83 4.38 12.79 -6.84
CA TRP A 83 3.04 12.88 -6.25
C TRP A 83 2.07 11.95 -6.96
N HIS A 84 0.97 11.58 -6.30
CA HIS A 84 -0.10 10.79 -6.90
C HIS A 84 -1.48 11.23 -6.38
N TYR A 85 -2.49 11.12 -7.24
CA TYR A 85 -3.89 11.13 -6.85
C TYR A 85 -4.32 9.70 -6.53
N TRP A 86 -4.75 9.49 -5.29
CA TRP A 86 -5.12 8.19 -4.76
C TRP A 86 -6.62 8.01 -4.71
N LYS A 87 -7.08 6.78 -4.96
CA LYS A 87 -8.36 6.28 -4.47
C LYS A 87 -8.10 5.05 -3.60
N ILE A 88 -8.59 5.08 -2.37
CA ILE A 88 -8.45 3.97 -1.42
C ILE A 88 -9.80 3.30 -1.26
N TYR A 89 -9.82 1.99 -1.50
CA TYR A 89 -11.02 1.18 -1.44
C TYR A 89 -11.00 0.21 -0.26
N GLU A 90 -12.14 -0.04 0.35
CA GLU A 90 -12.37 -1.31 1.04
C GLU A 90 -12.82 -2.33 0.00
N ILE A 91 -12.20 -3.52 0.01
CA ILE A 91 -12.60 -4.61 -0.88
C ILE A 91 -12.96 -5.87 -0.09
N LYS A 92 -13.95 -6.61 -0.59
CA LYS A 92 -14.19 -8.01 -0.19
C LYS A 92 -13.65 -8.91 -1.28
N THR A 93 -12.95 -9.96 -0.90
CA THR A 93 -12.21 -10.81 -1.82
C THR A 93 -12.58 -12.29 -1.66
N GLU A 94 -12.23 -13.08 -2.68
CA GLU A 94 -12.20 -14.54 -2.63
C GLU A 94 -10.78 -15.06 -2.91
N GLY A 95 -10.51 -16.27 -2.41
CA GLY A 95 -9.23 -16.94 -2.57
C GLY A 95 -8.29 -16.79 -1.37
N ASP A 96 -7.14 -17.46 -1.46
CA ASP A 96 -6.07 -17.39 -0.47
C ASP A 96 -5.02 -16.37 -0.89
N VAL A 97 -4.43 -15.68 0.09
CA VAL A 97 -3.34 -14.73 -0.16
C VAL A 97 -2.15 -15.45 -0.79
N LYS A 98 -1.80 -15.04 -2.00
CA LYS A 98 -0.65 -15.52 -2.76
C LYS A 98 0.16 -14.32 -3.23
N ARG A 99 1.19 -13.98 -2.45
CA ARG A 99 2.00 -12.79 -2.71
C ARG A 99 2.85 -12.92 -3.98
N SER A 100 3.03 -11.81 -4.69
CA SER A 100 4.03 -11.70 -5.75
C SER A 100 5.45 -11.78 -5.19
N GLN A 101 6.23 -12.75 -5.65
CA GLN A 101 7.65 -12.92 -5.25
C GLN A 101 8.58 -11.84 -5.82
N GLU A 102 8.13 -11.15 -6.87
CA GLU A 102 8.88 -10.10 -7.55
C GLU A 102 8.67 -8.73 -6.91
N GLU A 103 7.54 -8.51 -6.25
CA GLU A 103 7.12 -7.20 -5.74
C GLU A 103 7.11 -7.11 -4.23
N THR A 104 6.89 -8.23 -3.55
CA THR A 104 6.78 -8.29 -2.09
C THR A 104 7.89 -9.13 -1.48
N LYS A 105 8.27 -8.81 -0.24
CA LYS A 105 9.09 -9.68 0.61
C LYS A 105 8.21 -10.63 1.42
N GLN A 106 7.07 -10.15 1.89
CA GLN A 106 6.06 -10.92 2.62
C GLN A 106 4.66 -10.31 2.45
N ALA A 107 3.64 -11.09 2.77
CA ALA A 107 2.25 -10.64 2.86
C ALA A 107 1.56 -11.39 4.01
N GLY A 108 0.70 -10.72 4.74
CA GLY A 108 -0.02 -11.32 5.87
C GLY A 108 -1.12 -10.43 6.41
N PHE A 109 -2.02 -11.04 7.19
CA PHE A 109 -2.98 -10.31 7.99
C PHE A 109 -2.32 -9.91 9.30
N TYR A 110 -2.47 -8.64 9.69
CA TYR A 110 -1.86 -8.06 10.87
C TYR A 110 -2.92 -7.44 11.78
N SER A 111 -2.84 -7.73 13.08
CA SER A 111 -3.71 -7.13 14.09
C SER A 111 -3.50 -5.62 14.22
N LYS A 112 -4.50 -4.92 14.76
CA LYS A 112 -4.41 -3.47 15.01
C LYS A 112 -3.23 -3.09 15.89
N GLU A 113 -2.90 -3.91 16.89
CA GLU A 113 -1.73 -3.71 17.76
C GLU A 113 -0.45 -3.74 16.93
N LYS A 114 -0.32 -4.72 16.03
CA LYS A 114 0.86 -4.81 15.18
C LYS A 114 0.97 -3.66 14.19
N ILE A 115 -0.17 -3.21 13.63
CA ILE A 115 -0.19 -2.03 12.75
C ILE A 115 0.25 -0.78 13.52
N LYS A 116 -0.18 -0.61 14.77
CA LYS A 116 0.26 0.51 15.63
C LYS A 116 1.75 0.47 15.95
N GLU A 117 2.33 -0.71 16.18
CA GLU A 117 3.79 -0.84 16.32
C GLU A 117 4.54 -0.41 15.05
N LEU A 118 4.07 -0.85 13.89
CA LEU A 118 4.66 -0.47 12.60
C LEU A 118 4.49 1.02 12.33
N ALA A 119 3.35 1.61 12.68
CA ALA A 119 3.08 3.04 12.57
C ALA A 119 4.00 3.86 13.49
N LYS A 120 4.21 3.40 14.73
CA LYS A 120 5.15 4.04 15.65
C LYS A 120 6.56 4.06 15.07
N ARG A 121 6.99 2.96 14.44
CA ARG A 121 8.28 2.90 13.74
C ARG A 121 8.34 3.87 12.56
N THR A 122 7.26 4.06 11.82
CA THR A 122 7.18 5.09 10.76
C THR A 122 7.35 6.50 11.33
N GLU A 123 6.77 6.80 12.49
CA GLU A 123 6.97 8.11 13.14
C GLU A 123 8.43 8.36 13.51
N ASP A 124 9.10 7.34 14.08
CA ASP A 124 10.49 7.46 14.49
C ASP A 124 11.40 7.63 13.25
N TYR A 125 11.07 6.97 12.13
CA TYR A 125 11.72 7.21 10.84
C TYR A 125 11.49 8.64 10.30
N ILE A 126 10.25 9.13 10.30
CA ILE A 126 9.92 10.49 9.84
C ILE A 126 10.64 11.56 10.69
N LYS A 127 10.83 11.31 11.99
CA LYS A 127 11.59 12.20 12.90
C LYS A 127 13.11 12.13 12.68
N GLY A 128 13.60 11.22 11.84
CA GLY A 128 15.03 10.99 11.61
C GLY A 128 15.72 10.19 12.72
N GLU A 129 14.95 9.55 13.61
CA GLU A 129 15.48 8.68 14.67
C GLU A 129 15.92 7.31 14.11
N ILE A 130 15.30 6.88 13.00
CA ILE A 130 15.71 5.69 12.23
C ILE A 130 16.34 6.17 10.92
N LYS A 131 17.54 5.67 10.61
CA LYS A 131 18.23 5.98 9.36
C LYS A 131 17.70 5.15 8.20
N GLU A 132 17.88 5.64 6.97
CA GLU A 132 17.44 4.96 5.74
C GLU A 132 17.92 3.50 5.69
N GLU A 133 19.20 3.23 5.98
CA GLU A 133 19.75 1.88 5.88
C GLU A 133 19.17 0.89 6.90
N GLU A 134 18.65 1.40 8.01
CA GLU A 134 17.91 0.60 9.00
C GLU A 134 16.45 0.42 8.57
N TRP A 135 15.83 1.47 8.02
CA TRP A 135 14.48 1.43 7.46
C TRP A 135 14.35 0.37 6.36
N GLU A 136 15.28 0.32 5.40
CA GLU A 136 15.23 -0.64 4.29
C GLU A 136 15.25 -2.12 4.75
N LYS A 137 15.92 -2.39 5.87
CA LYS A 137 16.08 -3.74 6.44
C LYS A 137 14.85 -4.17 7.22
N SER A 138 14.27 -3.26 7.99
CA SER A 138 13.11 -3.51 8.85
C SER A 138 12.25 -2.25 8.87
N PRO A 139 11.36 -2.06 7.90
CA PRO A 139 10.56 -0.84 7.82
C PRO A 139 9.35 -0.88 8.75
N GLY A 140 8.75 0.28 8.99
CA GLY A 140 7.39 0.43 9.51
C GLY A 140 6.34 0.42 8.38
N ILE A 141 5.19 1.05 8.61
CA ILE A 141 4.23 1.35 7.54
C ILE A 141 4.87 2.34 6.56
N GLU A 142 4.68 2.14 5.25
CA GLU A 142 5.14 3.11 4.23
C GLU A 142 4.60 4.51 4.56
N PRO A 143 5.41 5.59 4.50
CA PRO A 143 4.99 6.92 4.93
C PRO A 143 3.66 7.42 4.36
N VAL A 144 3.39 7.22 3.05
CA VAL A 144 2.11 7.62 2.44
C VAL A 144 0.93 6.82 3.00
N TRP A 145 1.14 5.54 3.29
CA TRP A 145 0.13 4.69 3.90
C TRP A 145 -0.06 5.00 5.38
N TYR A 146 0.98 5.42 6.10
CA TYR A 146 0.84 5.92 7.47
C TYR A 146 -0.10 7.13 7.50
N GLU A 147 0.03 8.06 6.55
CA GLU A 147 -0.91 9.19 6.43
C GLU A 147 -2.34 8.73 6.13
N TRP A 148 -2.53 7.84 5.14
CA TRP A 148 -3.87 7.34 4.80
C TRP A 148 -4.53 6.57 5.94
N LEU A 149 -3.79 5.71 6.64
CA LEU A 149 -4.32 4.93 7.76
C LEU A 149 -4.68 5.83 8.95
N LYS A 150 -4.01 6.98 9.14
CA LYS A 150 -4.42 7.99 10.11
C LYS A 150 -5.71 8.70 9.71
N GLU A 151 -5.82 9.12 8.45
CA GLU A 151 -7.03 9.77 7.94
C GLU A 151 -8.24 8.83 7.97
N LEU A 152 -8.02 7.52 7.84
CA LEU A 152 -9.03 6.46 7.95
C LEU A 152 -9.26 5.98 9.39
N GLU A 153 -8.62 6.61 10.39
CA GLU A 153 -8.74 6.26 11.82
C GLU A 153 -8.43 4.77 12.13
N VAL A 154 -7.53 4.15 11.35
CA VAL A 154 -7.06 2.78 11.56
C VAL A 154 -5.97 2.73 12.64
N ILE A 155 -5.15 3.78 12.71
CA ILE A 155 -4.05 3.95 13.67
C ILE A 155 -4.16 5.26 14.45
#